data_AF-A0A936KR26-F1
#
_entry.id   AF-A0A936KR26-F1
#
_cell.length_a   1.000
_cell.length_b   1.000
_cell.length_c   1.000
_cell.angle_alpha   90.00
_cell.angle_beta   90.00
_cell.angle_gamma   90.00
#
_symmetry.space_group_name_H-M   'P 1'
#
loop_
_entity.id
_entity.type
_entity.pdbx_description
1 polymer ?
#
loop_
_entity_poly.entity_id
_entity_poly.type
_entity_poly.pdbx_seq_one_letter_code
_entity_poly.pdbx_strand_id
1 'polypeptide(L)'
;MDELELLAKYEPVLRFAKSERFFPMRVEPYLEMCKIFPSGPAAAVETISHFNEALVDHMGELQSEQFYLRFVNDPLRDFDAWVWWGIGSSLGVAASWWFGGVVGLEIALVVSLIAALVIFMIASPIRLRIIPAALAALLFIGLEIAPIWFFLHPNRTVGIAVEYLVLLPIYLLVLFYLSVRTMKFILDRIIPEGPGLVMDMLSQATERIAQEAYLQYAKILEKNDQPVYYGRVVRDADKANNQWTVLQYHFFYAFNDWRLAANGMNHHEGDWEMTAVYLKNDVPYAVLFSQHGAGNIEKWETTNKALDKLGNETTHPVVYVALGSHANYSQPEVIRSPSMYKPGRLQRILFKFDGWIHYIFMIINPSQKARQMALKELQAKRTNFLAEDAFIYMRDEVDHYVVSLPMEIASGDGFRLGIQGDNLKEGVVKSSSYLKRIMSDRKTTRPKVKEWSRVLLNPEPEWVQYKGLWGVKSFLKEESGPPGPKWDRPKKNESGVQERKRWGRPLDWLRELEQNNHQ
;
A
#
# COMPACT_ATOMS: atom_id res chain seq x y z
N MET A 1 -11.26 -31.97 23.30
CA MET A 1 -10.36 -31.33 22.34
C MET A 1 -9.84 -30.08 23.01
N ASP A 2 -8.53 -29.97 23.15
CA ASP A 2 -7.89 -28.78 23.67
C ASP A 2 -8.11 -27.58 22.72
N GLU A 3 -7.97 -26.35 23.20
CA GLU A 3 -8.13 -25.14 22.37
C GLU A 3 -7.16 -25.13 21.19
N LEU A 4 -5.92 -25.56 21.42
CA LEU A 4 -4.91 -25.64 20.38
C LEU A 4 -5.23 -26.70 19.32
N GLU A 5 -5.77 -27.85 19.73
CA GLU A 5 -6.23 -28.90 18.81
C GLU A 5 -7.41 -28.41 17.96
N LEU A 6 -8.33 -27.65 18.57
CA LEU A 6 -9.49 -27.11 17.89
C LEU A 6 -9.09 -26.04 16.86
N LEU A 7 -8.15 -25.17 17.22
CA LEU A 7 -7.55 -24.20 16.29
C LEU A 7 -6.81 -24.92 15.16
N ALA A 8 -5.99 -25.92 15.47
CA ALA A 8 -5.25 -26.69 14.47
C ALA A 8 -6.20 -27.40 13.48
N LYS A 9 -7.37 -27.89 13.94
CA LYS A 9 -8.37 -28.54 13.09
C LYS A 9 -8.93 -27.62 12.00
N TYR A 10 -9.11 -26.33 12.30
CA TYR A 10 -9.72 -25.36 11.39
C TYR A 10 -8.76 -24.26 10.94
N GLU A 11 -7.45 -24.45 11.10
CA GLU A 11 -6.47 -23.41 10.80
C GLU A 11 -6.48 -23.06 9.30
N PRO A 12 -6.40 -21.77 8.95
CA PRO A 12 -6.52 -21.35 7.56
C PRO A 12 -5.26 -21.66 6.75
N VAL A 13 -5.46 -21.87 5.45
CA VAL A 13 -4.42 -21.85 4.43
C VAL A 13 -4.38 -20.47 3.80
N LEU A 14 -3.24 -19.78 3.86
CA LEU A 14 -3.09 -18.48 3.19
C LEU A 14 -2.44 -18.64 1.81
N ARG A 15 -3.01 -17.97 0.81
CA ARG A 15 -2.54 -17.88 -0.58
C ARG A 15 -2.14 -16.45 -0.89
N PHE A 16 -0.87 -16.26 -1.23
CA PHE A 16 -0.28 -14.95 -1.51
C PHE A 16 0.04 -14.78 -2.99
N ALA A 17 0.12 -13.53 -3.44
CA ALA A 17 0.65 -13.20 -4.75
C ALA A 17 2.16 -13.53 -4.85
N LYS A 18 2.65 -13.78 -6.07
CA LYS A 18 4.08 -14.10 -6.30
C LYS A 18 5.05 -13.03 -5.78
N SER A 19 4.61 -11.77 -5.84
CA SER A 19 5.35 -10.55 -5.49
C SER A 19 5.15 -10.07 -4.06
N GLU A 20 4.52 -10.88 -3.21
CA GLU A 20 4.37 -10.59 -1.78
C GLU A 20 5.74 -10.59 -1.08
N ARG A 21 5.98 -9.58 -0.25
CA ARG A 21 7.23 -9.38 0.48
C ARG A 21 7.12 -9.71 1.95
N PHE A 22 5.94 -9.52 2.54
CA PHE A 22 5.74 -9.67 3.98
C PHE A 22 4.80 -10.84 4.24
N PHE A 23 5.21 -11.72 5.15
CA PHE A 23 4.43 -12.89 5.56
C PHE A 23 4.21 -12.85 7.08
N PRO A 24 3.16 -13.52 7.58
CA PRO A 24 2.86 -13.55 9.01
C PRO A 24 4.06 -13.99 9.82
N MET A 25 4.36 -13.26 10.90
CA MET A 25 5.54 -13.47 11.71
C MET A 25 5.24 -13.32 13.21
N ARG A 26 6.21 -13.75 14.03
CA ARG A 26 6.21 -13.46 15.45
C ARG A 26 6.31 -11.96 15.70
N VAL A 27 5.58 -11.48 16.68
CA VAL A 27 5.58 -10.09 17.17
C VAL A 27 6.89 -9.74 17.86
N GLU A 28 7.47 -10.66 18.63
CA GLU A 28 8.59 -10.36 19.52
C GLU A 28 9.84 -9.85 18.76
N PRO A 29 10.30 -10.48 17.66
CA PRO A 29 11.42 -9.95 16.87
C PRO A 29 11.16 -8.58 16.25
N TYR A 30 9.90 -8.23 16.00
CA TYR A 30 9.54 -6.90 15.52
C TYR A 30 9.68 -5.88 16.65
N LEU A 31 9.16 -6.20 17.84
CA LEU A 31 9.26 -5.33 19.03
C LEU A 31 10.72 -5.11 19.46
N GLU A 32 11.58 -6.13 19.38
CA GLU A 32 13.02 -6.01 19.66
C GLU A 32 13.72 -4.97 18.78
N MET A 33 13.22 -4.75 17.55
CA MET A 33 13.75 -3.74 16.63
C MET A 33 13.04 -2.39 16.75
N CYS A 34 11.89 -2.35 17.41
CA CYS A 34 11.11 -1.12 17.55
C CYS A 34 11.67 -0.19 18.63
N LYS A 35 11.47 1.10 18.40
CA LYS A 35 11.51 2.12 19.46
C LYS A 35 10.11 2.66 19.66
N ILE A 36 9.81 3.07 20.89
CA ILE A 36 8.54 3.68 21.25
C ILE A 36 8.68 5.19 21.33
N PHE A 37 7.69 5.91 20.82
CA PHE A 37 7.67 7.37 20.83
C PHE A 37 6.31 7.90 21.32
N PRO A 38 6.32 8.95 22.16
CA PRO A 38 5.09 9.62 22.56
C PRO A 38 4.52 10.43 21.37
N SER A 39 3.20 10.41 21.24
CA SER A 39 2.43 11.19 20.25
C SER A 39 1.51 12.23 20.87
N GLY A 40 1.56 12.39 22.20
CA GLY A 40 0.81 13.37 22.96
C GLY A 40 1.31 13.54 24.40
N PRO A 41 0.75 14.51 25.14
CA PRO A 41 1.28 14.93 26.45
C PRO A 41 1.24 13.82 27.50
N ALA A 42 0.21 12.97 27.51
CA ALA A 42 0.08 11.89 28.49
C ALA A 42 1.21 10.86 28.34
N ALA A 43 1.46 10.42 27.11
CA ALA A 43 2.56 9.52 26.78
C ALA A 43 3.93 10.15 27.07
N ALA A 44 4.10 11.46 26.85
CA ALA A 44 5.38 12.13 27.13
C ALA A 44 5.73 12.12 28.62
N VAL A 45 4.73 12.29 29.50
CA VAL A 45 4.93 12.18 30.96
C VAL A 45 5.24 10.73 31.35
N GLU A 46 4.50 9.76 30.79
CA GLU A 46 4.68 8.34 31.09
C GLU A 46 6.04 7.79 30.61
N THR A 47 6.59 8.32 29.52
CA THR A 47 7.92 7.94 28.99
C THR A 47 9.03 8.15 30.03
N ILE A 48 8.89 9.15 30.91
CA ILE A 48 9.88 9.45 31.96
C ILE A 48 9.97 8.29 32.97
N SER A 49 8.85 7.62 33.23
CA SER A 49 8.77 6.53 34.22
C SER A 49 9.43 5.24 33.74
N HIS A 50 9.48 4.99 32.43
CA HIS A 50 9.94 3.71 31.85
C HIS A 50 11.23 3.84 31.00
N PHE A 51 12.01 4.91 31.18
CA PHE A 51 13.15 5.25 30.31
C PHE A 51 14.25 4.16 30.23
N ASN A 52 14.37 3.28 31.24
CA ASN A 52 15.44 2.28 31.35
C ASN A 52 15.00 0.83 31.07
N GLU A 53 13.74 0.59 30.72
CA GLU A 53 13.19 -0.75 30.51
C GLU A 53 13.19 -1.11 29.02
N ALA A 54 13.41 -2.38 28.69
CA ALA A 54 13.30 -2.84 27.31
C ALA A 54 11.82 -2.82 26.89
N LEU A 55 11.54 -2.38 25.65
CA LEU A 55 10.17 -2.19 25.16
C LEU A 55 9.28 -3.42 25.39
N VAL A 56 9.79 -4.61 25.09
CA VAL A 56 9.04 -5.87 25.21
C VAL A 56 8.54 -6.11 26.64
N ASP A 57 9.32 -5.71 27.64
CA ASP A 57 9.09 -6.04 29.06
C ASP A 57 8.09 -5.10 29.75
N HIS A 58 7.86 -3.89 29.22
CA HIS A 58 6.96 -2.90 29.84
C HIS A 58 5.81 -2.44 28.93
N MET A 59 5.76 -2.93 27.68
CA MET A 59 4.73 -2.52 26.71
C MET A 59 3.29 -2.78 27.19
N GLY A 60 3.08 -3.83 27.99
CA GLY A 60 1.78 -4.14 28.58
C GLY A 60 1.39 -3.26 29.77
N GLU A 61 2.36 -2.57 30.38
CA GLU A 61 2.15 -1.69 31.53
C GLU A 61 1.76 -0.27 31.12
N LEU A 62 2.04 0.10 29.86
CA LEU A 62 1.72 1.42 29.30
C LEU A 62 0.22 1.67 29.34
N GLN A 63 -0.17 2.69 30.11
CA GLN A 63 -1.55 3.09 30.30
C GLN A 63 -2.03 4.00 29.18
N SER A 64 -1.16 4.87 28.66
CA SER A 64 -1.51 5.80 27.59
C SER A 64 -1.64 5.12 26.23
N GLU A 65 -2.68 5.51 25.50
CA GLU A 65 -2.93 5.21 24.10
C GLU A 65 -2.13 6.11 23.14
N GLN A 66 -1.44 7.13 23.67
CA GLN A 66 -0.78 8.15 22.87
C GLN A 66 0.65 7.75 22.48
N PHE A 67 0.96 6.45 22.39
CA PHE A 67 2.24 5.96 21.89
C PHE A 67 2.15 5.45 20.46
N TYR A 68 3.29 5.47 19.78
CA TYR A 68 3.48 4.73 18.53
C TYR A 68 4.83 4.03 18.51
N LEU A 69 4.86 2.88 17.85
CA LEU A 69 6.08 2.15 17.56
C LEU A 69 6.71 2.65 16.27
N ARG A 70 8.04 2.64 16.21
CA ARG A 70 8.81 2.87 14.99
C ARG A 70 9.76 1.71 14.76
N PHE A 71 9.60 1.01 13.64
CA PHE A 71 10.42 -0.15 13.27
C PHE A 71 11.70 0.29 12.55
N VAL A 72 11.60 1.25 11.63
CA VAL A 72 12.76 1.83 10.93
C VAL A 72 13.30 3.04 11.71
N ASN A 73 14.45 2.85 12.37
CA ASN A 73 14.95 3.77 13.40
C ASN A 73 16.14 4.66 13.02
N ASP A 74 16.53 4.72 11.75
CA ASP A 74 17.73 5.46 11.32
C ASP A 74 17.52 7.00 11.37
N PRO A 75 18.27 7.74 12.23
CA PRO A 75 17.96 9.11 12.68
C PRO A 75 18.33 10.23 11.68
N LEU A 76 18.48 9.93 10.39
CA LEU A 76 18.91 10.90 9.37
C LEU A 76 18.06 10.89 8.10
N ARG A 77 16.95 10.14 8.06
CA ARG A 77 16.30 9.81 6.78
C ARG A 77 15.02 10.58 6.51
N ASP A 78 14.23 10.91 7.53
CA ASP A 78 12.94 11.61 7.33
C ASP A 78 12.75 12.80 8.28
N PHE A 79 12.13 12.62 9.45
CA PHE A 79 11.76 13.73 10.35
C PHE A 79 12.98 14.48 10.91
N ASP A 80 14.00 13.75 11.32
CA ASP A 80 15.18 14.33 11.98
C ASP A 80 15.99 15.21 11.02
N ALA A 81 16.01 14.88 9.73
CA ALA A 81 16.66 15.70 8.70
C ALA A 81 15.98 17.07 8.55
N TRP A 82 14.65 17.13 8.66
CA TRP A 82 13.89 18.39 8.66
C TRP A 82 14.12 19.21 9.92
N VAL A 83 14.23 18.57 11.09
CA VAL A 83 14.54 19.24 12.36
C VAL A 83 15.93 19.89 12.28
N TRP A 84 16.95 19.14 11.85
CA TRP A 84 18.32 19.65 11.71
C TRP A 84 18.44 20.70 10.61
N TRP A 85 17.70 20.58 9.52
CA TRP A 85 17.60 21.62 8.51
C TRP A 85 17.01 22.91 9.09
N GLY A 86 15.95 22.81 9.90
CA GLY A 86 15.33 23.96 10.55
C GLY A 86 16.30 24.67 11.49
N ILE A 87 16.93 23.92 12.41
CA ILE A 87 17.93 24.46 13.35
C ILE A 87 19.10 25.11 12.59
N GLY A 88 19.68 24.38 11.62
CA GLY A 88 20.81 24.87 10.83
C GLY A 88 20.48 26.10 10.00
N SER A 89 19.28 26.16 9.42
CA SER A 89 18.80 27.31 8.66
C SER A 89 18.60 28.54 9.55
N SER A 90 18.03 28.38 10.75
CA SER A 90 17.88 29.48 11.70
C SER A 90 19.23 30.04 12.17
N LEU A 91 20.19 29.16 12.49
CA LEU A 91 21.56 29.57 12.85
C LEU A 91 22.28 30.25 11.68
N GLY A 92 22.14 29.70 10.47
CA GLY A 92 22.73 30.24 9.25
C GLY A 92 22.18 31.63 8.88
N VAL A 93 20.86 31.84 9.00
CA VAL A 93 20.24 33.16 8.77
C VAL A 93 20.73 34.17 9.80
N ALA A 94 20.83 33.79 11.09
CA ALA A 94 21.34 34.67 12.15
C ALA A 94 22.81 35.07 11.91
N ALA A 95 23.66 34.12 11.53
CA ALA A 95 25.06 34.39 11.22
C ALA A 95 25.22 35.25 9.96
N SER A 96 24.49 34.93 8.88
CA SER A 96 24.58 35.69 7.61
C SER A 96 24.04 37.11 7.73
N TRP A 97 23.01 37.33 8.56
CA TRP A 97 22.57 38.68 8.93
C TRP A 97 23.67 39.45 9.66
N TRP A 98 24.32 38.81 10.65
CA TRP A 98 25.38 39.43 11.46
C TRP A 98 26.62 39.83 10.65
N PHE A 99 27.04 39.01 9.68
CA PHE A 99 28.27 39.26 8.91
C PHE A 99 28.04 39.90 7.53
N GLY A 100 26.86 39.74 6.93
CA GLY A 100 26.59 40.12 5.54
C GLY A 100 25.37 41.02 5.32
N GLY A 101 24.65 41.43 6.37
CA GLY A 101 23.47 42.27 6.26
C GLY A 101 22.38 41.66 5.37
N VAL A 102 21.69 42.49 4.58
CA VAL A 102 20.56 42.07 3.73
C VAL A 102 20.99 41.10 2.63
N VAL A 103 22.14 41.34 1.99
CA VAL A 103 22.67 40.45 0.93
C VAL A 103 23.04 39.08 1.50
N GLY A 104 23.64 39.05 2.69
CA GLY A 104 23.90 37.79 3.41
C GLY A 104 22.61 37.01 3.71
N LEU A 105 21.54 37.72 4.09
CA LEU A 105 20.23 37.12 4.37
C LEU A 105 19.59 36.52 3.10
N GLU A 106 19.63 37.21 1.97
CA GLU A 106 19.15 36.67 0.68
C GLU A 106 19.88 35.38 0.28
N ILE A 107 21.21 35.37 0.38
CA ILE A 107 22.02 34.19 0.07
C ILE A 107 21.68 33.03 1.02
N ALA A 108 21.56 33.31 2.32
CA ALA A 108 21.23 32.28 3.31
C ALA A 108 19.85 31.64 3.05
N LEU A 109 18.85 32.45 2.67
CA LEU A 109 17.53 31.96 2.32
C LEU A 109 17.56 31.07 1.07
N VAL A 110 18.26 31.47 0.01
CA VAL A 110 18.39 30.67 -1.21
C VAL A 110 19.09 29.34 -0.92
N VAL A 111 20.20 29.37 -0.18
CA VAL A 111 20.93 28.14 0.20
C VAL A 111 20.05 27.23 1.07
N SER A 112 19.31 27.77 2.03
CA SER A 112 18.39 27.00 2.86
C SER A 112 17.29 26.34 2.03
N LEU A 113 16.70 27.05 1.06
CA LEU A 113 15.69 26.52 0.15
C LEU A 113 16.23 25.40 -0.74
N ILE A 114 17.46 25.56 -1.27
CA ILE A 114 18.14 24.51 -2.04
C ILE A 114 18.38 23.28 -1.16
N ALA A 115 18.88 23.47 0.07
CA ALA A 115 19.09 22.38 1.01
C ALA A 115 17.78 21.65 1.36
N ALA A 116 16.68 22.41 1.58
CA ALA A 116 15.35 21.85 1.82
C ALA A 116 14.88 20.97 0.65
N LEU A 117 15.06 21.45 -0.59
CA LEU A 117 14.70 20.71 -1.78
C LEU A 117 15.52 19.44 -1.95
N VAL A 118 16.82 19.48 -1.66
CA VAL A 118 17.70 18.30 -1.70
C VAL A 118 17.28 17.26 -0.66
N ILE A 119 17.05 17.68 0.58
CA ILE A 119 16.57 16.79 1.65
C ILE A 119 15.23 16.16 1.25
N PHE A 120 14.31 16.98 0.75
CA PHE A 120 13.02 16.53 0.26
C PHE A 120 13.12 15.48 -0.86
N MET A 121 14.05 15.64 -1.81
CA MET A 121 14.29 14.67 -2.88
C MET A 121 14.95 13.38 -2.40
N ILE A 122 15.86 13.45 -1.42
CA ILE A 122 16.59 12.28 -0.90
C ILE A 122 15.74 11.44 0.07
N ALA A 123 14.70 12.02 0.67
CA ALA A 123 13.77 11.32 1.54
C ALA A 123 13.07 10.14 0.84
N SER A 124 12.87 10.20 -0.48
CA SER A 124 12.25 9.09 -1.22
C SER A 124 12.82 8.88 -2.62
N PRO A 125 13.19 7.64 -2.99
CA PRO A 125 13.67 7.30 -4.33
C PRO A 125 12.72 7.74 -5.46
N ILE A 126 11.41 7.65 -5.26
CA ILE A 126 10.40 8.06 -6.25
C ILE A 126 10.53 9.55 -6.62
N ARG A 127 10.81 10.40 -5.63
CA ARG A 127 10.99 11.85 -5.83
C ARG A 127 12.23 12.12 -6.66
N LEU A 128 13.33 11.42 -6.37
CA LEU A 128 14.59 11.54 -7.12
C LEU A 128 14.48 11.02 -8.55
N ARG A 129 13.63 10.02 -8.82
CA ARG A 129 13.37 9.56 -10.19
C ARG A 129 12.48 10.52 -10.98
N ILE A 130 11.41 11.03 -10.37
CA ILE A 130 10.36 11.74 -11.10
C ILE A 130 10.59 13.24 -11.17
N ILE A 131 10.98 13.91 -10.08
CA ILE A 131 11.04 15.37 -10.05
C ILE A 131 12.09 15.90 -11.05
N PRO A 132 13.34 15.39 -11.07
CA PRO A 132 14.31 15.81 -12.10
C PRO A 132 13.85 15.47 -13.52
N ALA A 133 13.20 14.32 -13.71
CA ALA A 133 12.64 13.91 -14.98
C ALA A 133 11.52 14.84 -15.46
N ALA A 134 10.64 15.27 -14.55
CA ALA A 134 9.57 16.23 -14.82
C ALA A 134 10.12 17.62 -15.13
N LEU A 135 11.14 18.08 -14.39
CA LEU A 135 11.82 19.34 -14.70
C LEU A 135 12.49 19.30 -16.08
N ALA A 136 13.14 18.18 -16.42
CA ALA A 136 13.71 17.98 -17.76
C ALA A 136 12.61 17.97 -18.83
N ALA A 137 11.49 17.28 -18.60
CA ALA A 137 10.36 17.27 -19.52
C ALA A 137 9.78 18.68 -19.71
N LEU A 138 9.62 19.47 -18.64
CA LEU A 138 9.18 20.87 -18.70
C LEU A 138 10.17 21.74 -19.48
N LEU A 139 11.48 21.53 -19.29
CA LEU A 139 12.52 22.20 -20.07
C LEU A 139 12.38 21.89 -21.57
N PHE A 140 12.21 20.61 -21.93
CA PHE A 140 12.02 20.21 -23.32
C PHE A 140 10.73 20.77 -23.91
N ILE A 141 9.62 20.77 -23.18
CA ILE A 141 8.38 21.44 -23.59
C ILE A 141 8.62 22.95 -23.81
N GLY A 142 9.39 23.60 -22.94
CA GLY A 142 9.80 24.99 -23.12
C GLY A 142 10.61 25.20 -24.40
N LEU A 143 11.55 24.29 -24.72
CA LEU A 143 12.32 24.29 -25.96
C LEU A 143 11.48 23.97 -27.20
N GLU A 144 10.35 23.26 -27.06
CA GLU A 144 9.39 23.03 -28.14
C GLU A 144 8.59 24.31 -28.46
N ILE A 145 8.35 25.16 -27.45
CA ILE A 145 7.61 26.43 -27.61
C ILE A 145 8.51 27.58 -28.06
N ALA A 146 9.74 27.65 -27.56
CA ALA A 146 10.69 28.74 -27.83
C ALA A 146 10.87 29.10 -29.33
N PRO A 147 10.89 28.15 -30.28
CA PRO A 147 11.13 28.46 -31.69
C PRO A 147 9.86 28.78 -32.47
N ILE A 148 8.66 28.52 -31.92
CA ILE A 148 7.43 29.19 -32.41
C ILE A 148 7.64 30.70 -32.34
N TRP A 149 8.29 31.18 -31.27
CA TRP A 149 8.64 32.58 -31.10
C TRP A 149 9.67 33.09 -32.13
N PHE A 150 10.62 32.23 -32.55
CA PHE A 150 11.61 32.52 -33.58
C PHE A 150 10.96 32.72 -34.97
N PHE A 151 10.08 31.80 -35.41
CA PHE A 151 9.39 31.92 -36.71
C PHE A 151 8.24 32.95 -36.73
N LEU A 152 7.82 33.45 -35.56
CA LEU A 152 6.93 34.61 -35.43
C LEU A 152 7.67 35.96 -35.59
N HIS A 153 9.01 35.98 -35.53
CA HIS A 153 9.84 37.19 -35.64
C HIS A 153 10.91 37.01 -36.74
N PRO A 154 10.64 37.44 -37.99
CA PRO A 154 11.53 37.21 -39.12
C PRO A 154 12.95 37.73 -38.88
N ASN A 155 13.95 36.89 -39.15
CA ASN A 155 15.34 37.24 -38.93
C ASN A 155 15.86 38.17 -40.05
N ARG A 156 16.47 39.31 -39.68
CA ARG A 156 17.00 40.29 -40.66
C ARG A 156 18.19 39.78 -41.50
N THR A 157 18.78 38.66 -41.11
CA THR A 157 20.03 38.13 -41.68
C THR A 157 19.81 36.92 -42.61
N VAL A 158 18.65 36.27 -42.55
CA VAL A 158 18.32 35.08 -43.35
C VAL A 158 17.23 35.45 -44.34
N GLY A 159 17.37 35.00 -45.60
CA GLY A 159 16.33 35.23 -46.61
C GLY A 159 15.04 34.48 -46.26
N ILE A 160 13.90 35.15 -46.38
CA ILE A 160 12.55 34.60 -46.09
C ILE A 160 12.33 33.23 -46.78
N ALA A 161 12.79 33.07 -48.02
CA ALA A 161 12.67 31.78 -48.72
C ALA A 161 13.44 30.64 -48.03
N VAL A 162 14.64 30.89 -47.52
CA VAL A 162 15.44 29.89 -46.80
C VAL A 162 14.82 29.60 -45.42
N GLU A 163 14.33 30.64 -44.74
CA GLU A 163 13.68 30.53 -43.44
C GLU A 163 12.42 29.65 -43.51
N TYR A 164 11.52 29.89 -44.47
CA TYR A 164 10.24 29.19 -44.55
C TYR A 164 10.26 27.91 -45.39
N LEU A 165 11.09 27.80 -46.45
CA LEU A 165 11.09 26.60 -47.32
C LEU A 165 12.12 25.54 -46.89
N VAL A 166 13.14 25.91 -46.11
CA VAL A 166 14.21 24.98 -45.71
C VAL A 166 14.27 24.82 -44.20
N LEU A 167 14.41 25.92 -43.46
CA LEU A 167 14.60 25.85 -42.01
C LEU A 167 13.32 25.44 -41.28
N LEU A 168 12.15 25.95 -41.68
CA LEU A 168 10.87 25.60 -41.06
C LEU A 168 10.51 24.10 -41.19
N PRO A 169 10.60 23.43 -42.36
CA PRO A 169 10.31 21.99 -42.45
C PRO A 169 11.27 21.12 -41.63
N ILE A 170 12.57 21.43 -41.65
CA ILE A 170 13.57 20.73 -40.84
C ILE A 170 13.25 20.91 -39.35
N TYR A 171 12.92 22.13 -38.95
CA TYR A 171 12.51 22.45 -37.60
C TYR A 171 11.27 21.66 -37.19
N LEU A 172 10.20 21.63 -38.01
CA LEU A 172 8.97 20.90 -37.71
C LEU A 172 9.23 19.38 -37.56
N LEU A 173 10.14 18.81 -38.33
CA LEU A 173 10.53 17.40 -38.19
C LEU A 173 11.28 17.14 -36.88
N VAL A 174 12.23 18.01 -36.52
CA VAL A 174 12.97 17.91 -35.25
C VAL A 174 12.03 18.11 -34.06
N LEU A 175 11.15 19.11 -34.14
CA LEU A 175 10.14 19.41 -33.14
C LEU A 175 9.21 18.21 -32.94
N PHE A 176 8.69 17.63 -34.03
CA PHE A 176 7.84 16.44 -33.96
C PHE A 176 8.58 15.26 -33.33
N TYR A 177 9.83 15.02 -33.72
CA TYR A 177 10.65 13.95 -33.16
C TYR A 177 10.88 14.13 -31.66
N LEU A 178 11.27 15.32 -31.23
CA LEU A 178 11.48 15.65 -29.82
C LEU A 178 10.18 15.52 -29.04
N SER A 179 9.06 16.05 -29.54
CA SER A 179 7.76 15.98 -28.89
C SER A 179 7.29 14.54 -28.68
N VAL A 180 7.41 13.68 -29.69
CA VAL A 180 7.08 12.25 -29.56
C VAL A 180 7.96 11.57 -28.50
N ARG A 181 9.26 11.90 -28.46
CA ARG A 181 10.20 11.30 -27.51
C ARG A 181 9.97 11.80 -26.08
N THR A 182 9.71 13.09 -25.89
CA THR A 182 9.34 13.71 -24.62
C THR A 182 8.03 13.11 -24.10
N MET A 183 7.01 13.03 -24.96
CA MET A 183 5.72 12.45 -24.61
C MET A 183 5.85 10.98 -24.20
N LYS A 184 6.59 10.17 -24.98
CA LYS A 184 6.86 8.78 -24.63
C LYS A 184 7.56 8.67 -23.27
N PHE A 185 8.54 9.52 -22.99
CA PHE A 185 9.23 9.52 -21.70
C PHE A 185 8.29 9.86 -20.52
N ILE A 186 7.46 10.90 -20.66
CA ILE A 186 6.48 11.29 -19.64
C ILE A 186 5.51 10.13 -19.35
N LEU A 187 4.99 9.49 -20.40
CA LEU A 187 4.04 8.37 -20.29
C LEU A 187 4.68 7.12 -19.70
N ASP A 188 5.92 6.80 -20.09
CA ASP A 188 6.60 5.59 -19.61
C ASP A 188 7.14 5.73 -18.17
N ARG A 189 7.43 6.96 -17.71
CA ARG A 189 8.22 7.18 -16.47
C ARG A 189 7.60 8.11 -15.43
N ILE A 190 6.81 9.11 -15.83
CA ILE A 190 6.33 10.15 -14.91
C ILE A 190 4.89 9.87 -14.52
N ILE A 191 4.01 9.72 -15.51
CA ILE A 191 2.57 9.56 -15.28
C ILE A 191 2.23 8.33 -14.41
N PRO A 192 2.78 7.12 -14.65
CA PRO A 192 2.42 5.94 -13.89
C PRO A 192 2.79 6.02 -12.40
N GLU A 193 3.82 6.80 -12.09
CA GLU A 193 4.33 6.97 -10.73
C GLU A 193 3.77 8.23 -10.05
N GLY A 194 3.05 9.09 -10.77
CA GLY A 194 2.51 10.37 -10.29
C GLY A 194 1.63 10.25 -9.05
N PRO A 195 0.63 9.36 -9.01
CA PRO A 195 -0.16 9.14 -7.79
C PRO A 195 0.69 8.68 -6.60
N GLY A 196 1.65 7.78 -6.84
CA GLY A 196 2.60 7.31 -5.84
C GLY A 196 3.48 8.44 -5.30
N LEU A 197 3.93 9.35 -6.16
CA LEU A 197 4.68 10.55 -5.78
C LEU A 197 3.86 11.46 -4.87
N VAL A 198 2.62 11.79 -5.25
CA VAL A 198 1.76 12.68 -4.46
C VAL A 198 1.53 12.11 -3.07
N MET A 199 1.24 10.81 -2.96
CA MET A 199 1.05 10.14 -1.68
C MET A 199 2.34 10.09 -0.87
N ASP A 200 3.47 9.75 -1.50
CA ASP A 200 4.78 9.72 -0.85
C ASP A 200 5.18 11.12 -0.33
N MET A 201 4.85 12.21 -1.02
CA MET A 201 5.07 13.59 -0.56
C MET A 201 4.29 13.94 0.72
N LEU A 202 3.12 13.34 0.91
CA LEU A 202 2.22 13.60 2.04
C LEU A 202 2.37 12.59 3.18
N SER A 203 3.03 11.45 2.93
CA SER A 203 3.20 10.36 3.87
C SER A 203 4.51 10.47 4.67
N GLN A 204 4.47 9.94 5.90
CA GLN A 204 5.64 9.73 6.74
C GLN A 204 6.24 8.32 6.61
N ALA A 205 5.58 7.42 5.89
CA ALA A 205 6.08 6.08 5.57
C ALA A 205 6.46 6.08 4.08
N THR A 206 7.67 6.52 3.75
CA THR A 206 8.15 6.69 2.35
C THR A 206 8.52 5.36 1.69
N GLU A 207 8.72 5.36 0.36
CA GLU A 207 9.26 4.18 -0.35
C GLU A 207 10.56 3.66 0.30
N ARG A 208 11.39 4.56 0.82
CA ARG A 208 12.64 4.22 1.49
C ARG A 208 12.41 3.44 2.78
N ILE A 209 11.48 3.88 3.62
CA ILE A 209 11.09 3.17 4.84
C ILE A 209 10.60 1.76 4.49
N ALA A 210 9.77 1.60 3.46
CA ALA A 210 9.33 0.28 3.00
C ALA A 210 10.49 -0.65 2.61
N GLN A 211 11.47 -0.12 1.87
CA GLN A 211 12.65 -0.90 1.46
C GLN A 211 13.48 -1.33 2.69
N GLU A 212 13.65 -0.45 3.67
CA GLU A 212 14.38 -0.74 4.89
C GLU A 212 13.64 -1.73 5.78
N ALA A 213 12.33 -1.56 5.94
CA ALA A 213 11.46 -2.50 6.63
C ALA A 213 11.54 -3.91 5.99
N TYR A 214 11.56 -3.99 4.65
CA TYR A 214 11.78 -5.25 3.94
C TYR A 214 13.15 -5.87 4.25
N LEU A 215 14.22 -5.08 4.31
CA LEU A 215 15.55 -5.58 4.65
C LEU A 215 15.64 -6.06 6.10
N GLN A 216 15.01 -5.34 7.04
CA GLN A 216 14.94 -5.75 8.45
C GLN A 216 14.11 -7.03 8.59
N TYR A 217 12.94 -7.09 7.96
CA TYR A 217 12.11 -8.29 7.91
C TYR A 217 12.85 -9.50 7.34
N ALA A 218 13.59 -9.33 6.25
CA ALA A 218 14.40 -10.40 5.67
C ALA A 218 15.44 -10.94 6.66
N LYS A 219 16.09 -10.08 7.46
CA LYS A 219 17.02 -10.48 8.53
C LYS A 219 16.32 -11.22 9.67
N ILE A 220 15.10 -10.81 10.03
CA ILE A 220 14.30 -11.53 11.03
C ILE A 220 14.01 -12.94 10.52
N LEU A 221 13.64 -13.07 9.25
CA LEU A 221 13.29 -14.34 8.62
C LEU A 221 14.49 -15.29 8.46
N GLU A 222 15.72 -14.79 8.44
CA GLU A 222 16.93 -15.63 8.48
C GLU A 222 17.06 -16.40 9.79
N LYS A 223 16.57 -15.83 10.91
CA LYS A 223 16.62 -16.43 12.25
C LYS A 223 15.30 -17.11 12.64
N ASN A 224 14.17 -16.54 12.25
CA ASN A 224 12.82 -16.98 12.55
C ASN A 224 12.09 -17.24 11.24
N ASP A 225 12.37 -18.39 10.61
CA ASP A 225 11.91 -18.71 9.25
C ASP A 225 10.51 -19.34 9.20
N GLN A 226 9.86 -19.53 10.35
CA GLN A 226 8.54 -20.12 10.47
C GLN A 226 7.44 -19.05 10.61
N PRO A 227 6.39 -19.09 9.78
CA PRO A 227 5.27 -18.16 9.88
C PRO A 227 4.41 -18.47 11.12
N VAL A 228 3.78 -17.44 11.67
CA VAL A 228 3.03 -17.54 12.94
C VAL A 228 1.61 -17.01 12.78
N TYR A 229 0.66 -17.72 13.39
CA TYR A 229 -0.63 -17.14 13.74
C TYR A 229 -0.83 -17.15 15.25
N TYR A 230 -1.59 -16.16 15.71
CA TYR A 230 -2.04 -16.06 17.08
C TYR A 230 -3.50 -16.48 17.17
N GLY A 231 -3.76 -17.61 17.81
CA GLY A 231 -5.07 -18.23 17.93
C GLY A 231 -5.78 -17.82 19.22
N ARG A 232 -7.08 -17.55 19.13
CA ARG A 232 -7.95 -17.29 20.29
C ARG A 232 -9.27 -18.03 20.12
N VAL A 233 -9.71 -18.69 21.19
CA VAL A 233 -11.00 -19.39 21.24
C VAL A 233 -11.95 -18.61 22.15
N VAL A 234 -13.11 -18.23 21.61
CA VAL A 234 -14.16 -17.53 22.37
C VAL A 234 -15.42 -18.37 22.35
N ARG A 235 -16.03 -18.60 23.52
CA ARG A 235 -17.29 -19.31 23.64
C ARG A 235 -18.37 -18.36 24.13
N ASP A 236 -19.54 -18.40 23.50
CA ASP A 236 -20.67 -17.53 23.82
C ASP A 236 -21.99 -18.23 23.45
N ALA A 237 -23.13 -17.73 23.94
CA ALA A 237 -24.45 -18.27 23.66
C ALA A 237 -25.38 -17.19 23.09
N ASP A 238 -26.16 -17.53 22.06
CA ASP A 238 -27.13 -16.59 21.50
C ASP A 238 -28.47 -16.59 22.25
N LYS A 239 -29.38 -15.67 21.88
CA LYS A 239 -30.72 -15.54 22.49
C LYS A 239 -31.58 -16.80 22.29
N ALA A 240 -31.27 -17.62 21.31
CA ALA A 240 -31.94 -18.90 21.04
C ALA A 240 -31.23 -20.08 21.74
N ASN A 241 -30.29 -19.79 22.65
CA ASN A 241 -29.51 -20.74 23.43
C ASN A 241 -28.63 -21.68 22.57
N ASN A 242 -28.29 -21.28 21.34
CA ASN A 242 -27.25 -21.98 20.59
C ASN A 242 -25.89 -21.67 21.19
N GLN A 243 -25.06 -22.69 21.34
CA GLN A 243 -23.68 -22.56 21.77
C GLN A 243 -22.82 -22.17 20.58
N TRP A 244 -22.02 -21.12 20.71
CA TRP A 244 -21.11 -20.66 19.68
C TRP A 244 -19.67 -20.79 20.15
N THR A 245 -18.82 -21.32 19.29
CA THR A 245 -17.36 -21.29 19.48
C THR A 245 -16.74 -20.53 18.31
N VAL A 246 -16.06 -19.43 18.60
CA VAL A 246 -15.38 -18.59 17.61
C VAL A 246 -13.87 -18.85 17.69
N LEU A 247 -13.30 -19.31 16.59
CA LEU A 247 -11.88 -19.59 16.44
C LEU A 247 -11.25 -18.43 15.67
N GLN A 248 -10.56 -17.54 16.36
CA GLN A 248 -9.92 -16.36 15.76
C GLN A 248 -8.46 -16.64 15.47
N TYR A 249 -8.02 -16.30 14.26
CA TYR A 249 -6.63 -16.40 13.80
C TYR A 249 -6.14 -15.00 13.45
N HIS A 250 -5.18 -14.49 14.22
CA HIS A 250 -4.58 -13.18 14.02
C HIS A 250 -3.21 -13.31 13.38
N PHE A 251 -2.93 -12.47 12.39
CA PHE A 251 -1.68 -12.44 11.63
C PHE A 251 -1.02 -11.08 11.78
N PHE A 252 0.26 -11.10 12.14
CA PHE A 252 1.06 -9.90 12.23
C PHE A 252 2.08 -9.84 11.08
N TYR A 253 2.12 -8.71 10.38
CA TYR A 253 3.09 -8.43 9.33
C TYR A 253 3.97 -7.25 9.74
N ALA A 254 5.26 -7.27 9.39
CA ALA A 254 6.17 -6.18 9.74
C ALA A 254 5.81 -4.85 9.06
N PHE A 255 5.15 -4.90 7.90
CA PHE A 255 4.88 -3.71 7.09
C PHE A 255 3.76 -3.97 6.07
N ASN A 256 2.89 -2.99 5.85
CA ASN A 256 1.91 -2.94 4.77
C ASN A 256 2.46 -2.07 3.62
N ASP A 257 2.82 -2.68 2.48
CA ASP A 257 3.39 -1.96 1.34
C ASP A 257 2.42 -1.78 0.17
N TRP A 258 1.10 -1.77 0.44
CA TRP A 258 0.05 -1.74 -0.59
C TRP A 258 0.26 -0.66 -1.65
N ARG A 259 0.70 0.54 -1.25
CA ARG A 259 1.05 1.63 -2.18
C ARG A 259 2.12 1.26 -3.21
N LEU A 260 3.14 0.50 -2.83
CA LEU A 260 4.20 0.07 -3.75
C LEU A 260 3.85 -1.23 -4.50
N ALA A 261 2.97 -2.04 -3.92
CA ALA A 261 2.68 -3.38 -4.41
C ALA A 261 1.55 -3.40 -5.45
N ALA A 262 0.53 -2.57 -5.24
CA ALA A 262 -0.67 -2.54 -6.07
C ALA A 262 -1.25 -1.12 -6.24
N ASN A 263 -0.42 -0.09 -6.08
CA ASN A 263 -0.80 1.32 -6.12
C ASN A 263 -1.94 1.66 -5.15
N GLY A 264 -1.94 1.00 -3.99
CA GLY A 264 -2.81 1.28 -2.86
C GLY A 264 -2.60 2.64 -2.22
N MET A 265 -3.45 2.98 -1.25
CA MET A 265 -3.26 4.19 -0.43
C MET A 265 -2.64 3.92 0.94
N ASN A 266 -2.55 2.65 1.36
CA ASN A 266 -1.93 2.32 2.64
C ASN A 266 -0.46 2.02 2.45
N HIS A 267 0.32 2.52 3.39
CA HIS A 267 1.73 2.30 3.49
C HIS A 267 2.13 2.56 4.94
N HIS A 268 2.35 1.52 5.73
CA HIS A 268 2.66 1.70 7.15
C HIS A 268 3.44 0.53 7.73
N GLU A 269 4.28 0.85 8.72
CA GLU A 269 4.90 -0.15 9.58
C GLU A 269 3.83 -0.87 10.39
N GLY A 270 4.05 -2.16 10.65
CA GLY A 270 3.14 -3.06 11.34
C GLY A 270 1.83 -3.28 10.58
N ASP A 271 1.31 -4.51 10.64
CA ASP A 271 -0.02 -4.81 10.15
C ASP A 271 -0.68 -5.94 10.92
N TRP A 272 -1.96 -5.77 11.27
CA TRP A 272 -2.73 -6.76 12.04
C TRP A 272 -4.01 -7.13 11.29
N GLU A 273 -4.00 -8.34 10.75
CA GLU A 273 -5.12 -8.92 10.03
C GLU A 273 -5.68 -10.13 10.77
N MET A 274 -6.90 -10.56 10.41
CA MET A 274 -7.47 -11.74 11.04
C MET A 274 -8.50 -12.47 10.17
N THR A 275 -8.64 -13.77 10.42
CA THR A 275 -9.79 -14.56 9.99
C THR A 275 -10.40 -15.28 11.18
N ALA A 276 -11.68 -15.65 11.08
CA ALA A 276 -12.31 -16.43 12.13
C ALA A 276 -13.25 -17.51 11.58
N VAL A 277 -13.26 -18.67 12.23
CA VAL A 277 -14.23 -19.74 11.97
C VAL A 277 -15.25 -19.74 13.09
N TYR A 278 -16.52 -19.62 12.72
CA TYR A 278 -17.64 -19.67 13.66
C TYR A 278 -18.24 -21.08 13.66
N LEU A 279 -18.27 -21.70 14.83
CA LEU A 279 -18.98 -22.97 15.05
C LEU A 279 -20.28 -22.68 15.79
N LYS A 280 -21.38 -23.25 15.32
CA LYS A 280 -22.70 -23.23 15.97
C LYS A 280 -23.05 -24.64 16.41
N ASN A 281 -23.19 -24.85 17.72
CA ASN A 281 -23.38 -26.15 18.35
C ASN A 281 -22.33 -27.17 17.86
N ASP A 282 -21.05 -26.77 17.88
CA ASP A 282 -19.88 -27.53 17.42
C ASP A 282 -19.83 -27.86 15.91
N VAL A 283 -20.77 -27.34 15.12
CA VAL A 283 -20.80 -27.48 13.66
C VAL A 283 -20.30 -26.20 12.99
N PRO A 284 -19.37 -26.27 12.03
CA PRO A 284 -18.93 -25.08 11.28
C PRO A 284 -20.09 -24.37 10.59
N TYR A 285 -20.16 -23.06 10.78
CA TYR A 285 -21.27 -22.22 10.32
C TYR A 285 -20.81 -21.23 9.25
N ALA A 286 -19.74 -20.48 9.53
CA ALA A 286 -19.25 -19.45 8.63
C ALA A 286 -17.77 -19.12 8.87
N VAL A 287 -17.14 -18.50 7.87
CA VAL A 287 -15.78 -17.99 7.94
C VAL A 287 -15.78 -16.49 7.67
N LEU A 288 -15.09 -15.76 8.54
CA LEU A 288 -14.89 -14.33 8.43
C LEU A 288 -13.51 -14.03 7.86
N PHE A 289 -13.49 -13.04 6.98
CA PHE A 289 -12.31 -12.52 6.31
C PHE A 289 -12.18 -11.02 6.60
N SER A 290 -11.09 -10.58 7.24
CA SER A 290 -10.83 -9.15 7.45
C SER A 290 -10.52 -8.44 6.14
N GLN A 291 -11.16 -7.29 5.89
CA GLN A 291 -10.91 -6.45 4.72
C GLN A 291 -10.89 -4.97 5.13
N HIS A 292 -10.26 -4.11 4.32
CA HIS A 292 -10.16 -2.68 4.59
C HIS A 292 -11.55 -2.03 4.55
N GLY A 293 -12.02 -1.53 5.71
CA GLY A 293 -13.32 -0.87 5.88
C GLY A 293 -14.34 -1.72 6.64
N ALA A 294 -14.74 -2.88 6.08
CA ALA A 294 -15.66 -3.84 6.71
C ALA A 294 -15.18 -5.27 6.40
N GLY A 295 -15.22 -6.17 7.37
CA GLY A 295 -14.95 -7.59 7.11
C GLY A 295 -16.03 -8.20 6.22
N ASN A 296 -15.72 -9.28 5.52
CA ASN A 296 -16.72 -10.09 4.82
C ASN A 296 -16.92 -11.42 5.54
N ILE A 297 -18.11 -12.01 5.35
CA ILE A 297 -18.43 -13.34 5.83
C ILE A 297 -18.91 -14.23 4.71
N GLU A 298 -18.40 -15.46 4.71
CA GLU A 298 -18.80 -16.51 3.79
C GLU A 298 -19.38 -17.68 4.59
N LYS A 299 -20.44 -18.30 4.09
CA LYS A 299 -20.98 -19.51 4.74
C LYS A 299 -19.97 -20.65 4.64
N TRP A 300 -19.97 -21.56 5.61
CA TRP A 300 -19.02 -22.68 5.64
C TRP A 300 -19.12 -23.56 4.38
N GLU A 301 -20.34 -23.76 3.88
CA GLU A 301 -20.62 -24.60 2.71
C GLU A 301 -20.02 -24.01 1.42
N THR A 302 -20.04 -22.69 1.27
CA THR A 302 -19.54 -21.98 0.07
C THR A 302 -18.08 -21.56 0.16
N THR A 303 -17.52 -21.53 1.37
CA THR A 303 -16.10 -21.25 1.59
C THR A 303 -15.24 -22.32 0.93
N ASN A 304 -14.21 -21.91 0.19
CA ASN A 304 -13.21 -22.85 -0.35
C ASN A 304 -12.41 -23.48 0.80
N LYS A 305 -12.28 -24.81 0.78
CA LYS A 305 -11.43 -25.55 1.72
C LYS A 305 -10.25 -26.18 0.98
N ALA A 306 -9.12 -26.30 1.67
CA ALA A 306 -7.93 -26.92 1.11
C ALA A 306 -8.19 -28.40 0.83
N LEU A 307 -7.61 -28.92 -0.25
CA LEU A 307 -7.66 -30.34 -0.56
C LEU A 307 -6.44 -31.05 0.02
N ASP A 308 -6.61 -32.27 0.51
CA ASP A 308 -5.51 -33.14 0.89
C ASP A 308 -4.76 -33.65 -0.37
N LYS A 309 -3.72 -34.48 -0.17
CA LYS A 309 -2.94 -35.05 -1.29
C LYS A 309 -3.73 -36.03 -2.15
N LEU A 310 -4.84 -36.57 -1.65
CA LEU A 310 -5.73 -37.47 -2.36
C LEU A 310 -6.87 -36.71 -3.08
N GLY A 311 -6.95 -35.39 -2.89
CA GLY A 311 -7.98 -34.53 -3.46
C GLY A 311 -9.26 -34.47 -2.63
N ASN A 312 -9.28 -34.98 -1.39
CA ASN A 312 -10.42 -34.84 -0.50
C ASN A 312 -10.43 -33.46 0.15
N GLU A 313 -11.62 -32.91 0.32
CA GLU A 313 -11.81 -31.65 1.04
C GLU A 313 -11.44 -31.79 2.52
N THR A 314 -10.66 -30.84 3.03
CA THR A 314 -10.26 -30.77 4.44
C THR A 314 -11.11 -29.76 5.23
N THR A 315 -10.82 -29.61 6.52
CA THR A 315 -11.44 -28.59 7.39
C THR A 315 -10.72 -27.24 7.38
N HIS A 316 -9.72 -27.05 6.51
CA HIS A 316 -8.89 -25.84 6.49
C HIS A 316 -9.40 -24.85 5.43
N PRO A 317 -9.97 -23.69 5.82
CA PRO A 317 -10.44 -22.70 4.86
C PRO A 317 -9.26 -22.08 4.09
N VAL A 318 -9.43 -21.89 2.78
CA VAL A 318 -8.46 -21.20 1.92
C VAL A 318 -8.76 -19.71 1.94
N VAL A 319 -7.74 -18.92 2.24
CA VAL A 319 -7.79 -17.47 2.32
C VAL A 319 -6.84 -16.88 1.30
N TYR A 320 -7.34 -16.02 0.43
CA TYR A 320 -6.53 -15.28 -0.53
C TYR A 320 -6.16 -13.93 0.08
N VAL A 321 -4.86 -13.68 0.22
CA VAL A 321 -4.33 -12.47 0.85
C VAL A 321 -4.01 -11.45 -0.23
N ALA A 322 -4.56 -10.25 -0.10
CA ALA A 322 -4.32 -9.16 -1.03
C ALA A 322 -2.87 -8.65 -0.92
N LEU A 323 -2.25 -8.51 -2.08
CA LEU A 323 -0.86 -8.10 -2.25
C LEU A 323 -0.57 -6.77 -1.56
N GLY A 324 0.31 -6.80 -0.56
CA GLY A 324 0.79 -5.65 0.21
C GLY A 324 -0.21 -5.05 1.20
N SER A 325 -1.52 -5.17 0.97
CA SER A 325 -2.57 -4.68 1.90
C SER A 325 -2.96 -5.69 2.98
N HIS A 326 -2.65 -6.96 2.75
CA HIS A 326 -2.97 -8.12 3.60
C HIS A 326 -4.45 -8.38 3.90
N ALA A 327 -5.36 -7.67 3.25
CA ALA A 327 -6.79 -7.99 3.35
C ALA A 327 -7.06 -9.42 2.86
N ASN A 328 -8.06 -10.06 3.46
CA ASN A 328 -8.37 -11.47 3.31
C ASN A 328 -9.65 -11.66 2.49
N TYR A 329 -9.62 -12.64 1.57
CA TYR A 329 -10.74 -12.93 0.66
C TYR A 329 -10.99 -14.44 0.56
N SER A 330 -12.26 -14.80 0.34
CA SER A 330 -12.70 -16.19 0.18
C SER A 330 -12.39 -16.77 -1.21
N GLN A 331 -12.20 -15.90 -2.20
CA GLN A 331 -11.94 -16.23 -3.60
C GLN A 331 -10.75 -15.43 -4.14
N PRO A 332 -10.06 -15.93 -5.19
CA PRO A 332 -9.02 -15.16 -5.83
C PRO A 332 -9.66 -14.07 -6.70
N GLU A 333 -9.34 -12.82 -6.41
CA GLU A 333 -9.99 -11.68 -7.06
C GLU A 333 -9.11 -10.42 -7.15
N VAL A 334 -9.52 -9.51 -8.03
CA VAL A 334 -8.94 -8.17 -8.14
C VAL A 334 -10.07 -7.19 -7.86
N ILE A 335 -10.07 -6.64 -6.65
CA ILE A 335 -11.10 -5.72 -6.19
C ILE A 335 -10.62 -4.29 -6.41
N ARG A 336 -11.52 -3.46 -6.92
CA ARG A 336 -11.32 -2.02 -6.97
C ARG A 336 -11.84 -1.44 -5.67
N SER A 337 -11.02 -0.71 -4.93
CA SER A 337 -11.41 -0.10 -3.65
C SER A 337 -12.63 0.81 -3.84
N PRO A 338 -13.85 0.42 -3.41
CA PRO A 338 -15.08 1.17 -3.70
C PRO A 338 -15.14 2.50 -2.93
N SER A 339 -14.48 2.53 -1.77
CA SER A 339 -14.48 3.64 -0.81
C SER A 339 -13.80 4.91 -1.33
N MET A 340 -12.98 4.80 -2.38
CA MET A 340 -12.01 5.85 -2.70
C MET A 340 -12.49 6.85 -3.75
N TYR A 341 -13.53 6.51 -4.51
CA TYR A 341 -14.15 7.43 -5.47
C TYR A 341 -15.65 7.24 -5.43
N LYS A 342 -16.34 8.15 -4.72
CA LYS A 342 -17.79 8.28 -4.93
C LYS A 342 -18.03 8.49 -6.44
N PRO A 343 -18.96 7.75 -7.08
CA PRO A 343 -19.26 7.92 -8.49
C PRO A 343 -19.57 9.40 -8.77
N GLY A 344 -18.75 10.06 -9.59
CA GLY A 344 -18.82 11.52 -9.74
C GLY A 344 -18.06 12.05 -10.94
N ARG A 345 -18.14 13.37 -11.17
CA ARG A 345 -17.54 14.03 -12.35
C ARG A 345 -16.02 13.85 -12.42
N LEU A 346 -15.32 13.92 -11.27
CA LEU A 346 -13.87 13.78 -11.22
C LEU A 346 -13.41 12.38 -11.68
N GLN A 347 -14.07 11.33 -11.23
CA GLN A 347 -13.79 9.95 -11.65
C GLN A 347 -14.00 9.76 -13.17
N ARG A 348 -15.09 10.30 -13.72
CA ARG A 348 -15.36 10.26 -15.16
C ARG A 348 -14.30 11.00 -15.97
N ILE A 349 -13.86 12.17 -15.50
CA ILE A 349 -12.80 12.96 -16.15
C ILE A 349 -11.47 12.19 -16.13
N LEU A 350 -11.08 11.65 -14.98
CA LEU A 350 -9.86 10.84 -14.83
C LEU A 350 -9.88 9.61 -15.75
N PHE A 351 -11.01 8.91 -15.83
CA PHE A 351 -11.16 7.75 -16.73
C PHE A 351 -11.18 8.12 -18.21
N LYS A 352 -11.81 9.24 -18.57
CA LYS A 352 -11.79 9.73 -19.95
C LYS A 352 -10.37 10.10 -20.37
N PHE A 353 -9.62 10.74 -19.48
CA PHE A 353 -8.23 11.10 -19.71
C PHE A 353 -7.31 9.87 -19.83
N ASP A 354 -7.50 8.86 -18.97
CA ASP A 354 -6.81 7.56 -19.04
C ASP A 354 -7.05 6.82 -20.36
N GLY A 355 -8.32 6.68 -20.76
CA GLY A 355 -8.68 6.05 -22.04
C GLY A 355 -8.19 6.83 -23.26
N TRP A 356 -8.16 8.16 -23.20
CA TRP A 356 -7.63 9.02 -24.26
C TRP A 356 -6.11 8.89 -24.40
N ILE A 357 -5.38 8.84 -23.28
CA ILE A 357 -3.94 8.58 -23.29
C ILE A 357 -3.64 7.16 -23.79
N HIS A 358 -4.38 6.15 -23.33
CA HIS A 358 -4.24 4.78 -23.82
C HIS A 358 -4.40 4.70 -25.34
N TYR A 359 -5.39 5.40 -25.87
CA TYR A 359 -5.64 5.52 -27.31
C TYR A 359 -4.47 6.18 -28.07
N ILE A 360 -3.99 7.33 -27.58
CA ILE A 360 -2.83 8.02 -28.16
C ILE A 360 -1.61 7.11 -28.14
N PHE A 361 -1.36 6.46 -27.01
CA PHE A 361 -0.25 5.53 -26.85
C PHE A 361 -0.37 4.40 -27.88
N MET A 362 -1.53 3.77 -28.03
CA MET A 362 -1.72 2.69 -29.00
C MET A 362 -1.46 3.10 -30.45
N ILE A 363 -1.79 4.34 -30.83
CA ILE A 363 -1.54 4.86 -32.18
C ILE A 363 -0.06 5.18 -32.38
N ILE A 364 0.56 5.81 -31.39
CA ILE A 364 1.94 6.30 -31.45
C ILE A 364 2.97 5.22 -31.10
N ASN A 365 2.55 4.10 -30.49
CA ASN A 365 3.44 3.01 -30.07
C ASN A 365 4.21 2.46 -31.29
N PRO A 366 5.56 2.38 -31.20
CA PRO A 366 6.39 1.90 -32.30
C PRO A 366 6.20 0.40 -32.61
N SER A 367 5.58 -0.37 -31.72
CA SER A 367 5.30 -1.78 -32.00
C SER A 367 4.09 -1.93 -32.93
N GLN A 368 4.30 -2.53 -34.11
CA GLN A 368 3.22 -2.80 -35.07
C GLN A 368 2.09 -3.65 -34.47
N LYS A 369 2.41 -4.54 -33.52
CA LYS A 369 1.45 -5.43 -32.85
C LYS A 369 0.45 -4.66 -31.99
N ALA A 370 0.90 -3.69 -31.19
CA ALA A 370 0.01 -2.85 -30.38
C ALA A 370 -0.92 -2.00 -31.26
N ARG A 371 -0.38 -1.45 -32.36
CA ARG A 371 -1.16 -0.67 -33.33
C ARG A 371 -2.25 -1.50 -34.02
N GLN A 372 -1.94 -2.75 -34.38
CA GLN A 372 -2.94 -3.65 -34.99
C GLN A 372 -4.02 -4.10 -34.00
N MET A 373 -3.68 -4.32 -32.72
CA MET A 373 -4.68 -4.60 -31.67
C MET A 373 -5.64 -3.42 -31.50
N ALA A 374 -5.12 -2.20 -31.47
CA ALA A 374 -5.91 -0.98 -31.37
C ALA A 374 -6.89 -0.79 -32.54
N LEU A 375 -6.42 -0.98 -33.77
CA LEU A 375 -7.24 -0.89 -34.98
C LEU A 375 -8.34 -1.96 -35.00
N LYS A 376 -8.05 -3.15 -34.49
CA LYS A 376 -9.02 -4.26 -34.40
C LYS A 376 -10.08 -4.00 -33.33
N GLU A 377 -9.68 -3.41 -32.20
CA GLU A 377 -10.61 -3.05 -31.12
C GLU A 377 -11.55 -1.91 -31.51
N LEU A 378 -11.05 -0.91 -32.25
CA LEU A 378 -11.84 0.16 -32.89
C LEU A 378 -12.88 -0.37 -33.89
N GLN A 379 -12.50 -1.35 -34.70
CA GLN A 379 -13.41 -1.96 -35.65
C GLN A 379 -14.48 -2.82 -34.96
N ALA A 380 -14.15 -3.44 -33.83
CA ALA A 380 -15.08 -4.26 -33.03
C ALA A 380 -16.08 -3.39 -32.25
N LYS A 381 -15.65 -2.25 -31.70
CA LYS A 381 -16.48 -1.30 -30.94
C LYS A 381 -16.75 -0.08 -31.81
N ARG A 382 -17.81 -0.10 -32.65
CA ARG A 382 -18.32 1.09 -33.38
C ARG A 382 -18.71 2.19 -32.38
N THR A 383 -17.75 2.99 -31.95
CA THR A 383 -17.94 4.10 -31.01
C THR A 383 -17.92 5.41 -31.77
N ASN A 384 -18.88 6.29 -31.48
CA ASN A 384 -18.92 7.62 -32.05
C ASN A 384 -17.81 8.44 -31.34
N PHE A 385 -16.70 8.72 -32.02
CA PHE A 385 -15.46 9.25 -31.42
C PHE A 385 -15.63 10.57 -30.64
N LEU A 386 -16.69 11.31 -30.93
CA LEU A 386 -17.04 12.58 -30.27
C LEU A 386 -17.98 12.42 -29.06
N ALA A 387 -18.47 11.20 -28.79
CA ALA A 387 -19.32 10.94 -27.63
C ALA A 387 -18.49 10.96 -26.34
N GLU A 388 -19.07 11.48 -25.27
CA GLU A 388 -18.39 11.72 -24.00
C GLU A 388 -17.86 10.42 -23.35
N ASP A 389 -18.44 9.28 -23.73
CA ASP A 389 -18.22 7.94 -23.18
C ASP A 389 -17.48 6.97 -24.12
N ALA A 390 -17.12 7.38 -25.34
CA ALA A 390 -16.48 6.49 -26.33
C ALA A 390 -15.20 5.81 -25.82
N PHE A 391 -14.41 6.53 -25.03
CA PHE A 391 -13.16 6.04 -24.45
C PHE A 391 -13.35 5.18 -23.19
N ILE A 392 -14.53 5.23 -22.56
CA ILE A 392 -14.84 4.41 -21.38
C ILE A 392 -14.96 2.93 -21.79
N TYR A 393 -15.48 2.67 -22.99
CA TYR A 393 -15.70 1.31 -23.50
C TYR A 393 -14.48 0.69 -24.17
N MET A 394 -13.46 1.45 -24.59
CA MET A 394 -12.19 0.92 -25.14
C MET A 394 -11.22 0.41 -24.06
N ARG A 395 -11.74 0.15 -22.87
CA ARG A 395 -10.98 -0.20 -21.68
C ARG A 395 -11.16 -1.69 -21.38
N ASP A 396 -10.06 -2.41 -21.18
CA ASP A 396 -10.09 -3.68 -20.46
C ASP A 396 -10.15 -3.36 -18.96
N GLU A 397 -10.98 -4.07 -18.20
CA GLU A 397 -11.20 -3.81 -16.78
C GLU A 397 -9.93 -3.98 -15.91
N VAL A 398 -8.85 -4.47 -16.51
CA VAL A 398 -7.61 -4.84 -15.83
C VAL A 398 -6.43 -3.91 -16.16
N ASP A 399 -6.53 -3.07 -17.20
CA ASP A 399 -5.43 -2.25 -17.73
C ASP A 399 -5.73 -0.74 -17.72
N HIS A 400 -4.95 0.02 -16.93
CA HIS A 400 -4.98 1.48 -16.83
C HIS A 400 -3.57 2.06 -17.01
N TYR A 401 -3.42 3.16 -17.76
CA TYR A 401 -2.12 3.74 -18.14
C TYR A 401 -1.76 5.03 -17.37
N VAL A 402 -2.77 5.73 -16.85
CA VAL A 402 -2.68 7.07 -16.24
C VAL A 402 -3.24 7.06 -14.83
N VAL A 403 -4.28 6.27 -14.60
CA VAL A 403 -4.89 6.10 -13.29
C VAL A 403 -4.84 4.63 -12.94
N SER A 404 -3.71 4.18 -12.41
CA SER A 404 -3.69 2.95 -11.64
C SER A 404 -4.57 3.16 -10.42
N LEU A 405 -5.86 2.86 -10.55
CA LEU A 405 -6.74 2.90 -9.39
C LEU A 405 -6.20 1.93 -8.34
N PRO A 406 -6.24 2.32 -7.06
CA PRO A 406 -5.92 1.42 -5.96
C PRO A 406 -6.75 0.13 -6.07
N MET A 407 -6.04 -1.00 -6.16
CA MET A 407 -6.65 -2.32 -6.27
C MET A 407 -6.16 -3.21 -5.14
N GLU A 408 -7.06 -3.98 -4.57
CA GLU A 408 -6.73 -5.11 -3.72
C GLU A 408 -6.62 -6.34 -4.62
N ILE A 409 -5.43 -6.94 -4.65
CA ILE A 409 -5.11 -8.03 -5.59
C ILE A 409 -4.86 -9.30 -4.78
N ALA A 410 -5.87 -10.14 -4.65
CA ALA A 410 -5.80 -11.42 -3.95
C ALA A 410 -5.61 -12.57 -4.96
N SER A 411 -4.48 -12.59 -5.68
CA SER A 411 -4.28 -13.51 -6.82
C SER A 411 -4.08 -14.97 -6.43
N GLY A 412 -3.42 -15.23 -5.30
CA GLY A 412 -3.04 -16.57 -4.83
C GLY A 412 -2.03 -17.32 -5.70
N ASP A 413 -1.43 -16.67 -6.71
CA ASP A 413 -0.55 -17.28 -7.71
C ASP A 413 0.91 -17.50 -7.23
N GLY A 414 1.20 -17.14 -5.99
CA GLY A 414 2.54 -17.12 -5.42
C GLY A 414 2.77 -18.16 -4.34
N PHE A 415 2.93 -17.67 -3.11
CA PHE A 415 3.32 -18.48 -1.97
C PHE A 415 2.11 -18.98 -1.19
N ARG A 416 2.25 -20.11 -0.49
CA ARG A 416 1.16 -20.76 0.23
C ARG A 416 1.63 -21.22 1.61
N LEU A 417 0.88 -20.85 2.64
CA LEU A 417 1.10 -21.19 4.05
C LEU A 417 0.01 -22.11 4.59
N GLY A 418 0.35 -22.95 5.56
CA GLY A 418 -0.54 -23.93 6.17
C GLY A 418 -0.38 -25.35 5.61
N ILE A 419 -1.39 -26.21 5.86
CA ILE A 419 -1.39 -27.62 5.47
C ILE A 419 -1.15 -27.80 3.97
N GLN A 420 -0.21 -28.64 3.56
CA GLN A 420 0.12 -28.86 2.15
C GLN A 420 -0.72 -30.01 1.55
N GLY A 421 -1.28 -29.80 0.35
CA GLY A 421 -2.07 -30.81 -0.36
C GLY A 421 -2.08 -30.59 -1.88
N ASP A 422 -3.19 -30.88 -2.56
CA ASP A 422 -3.32 -30.69 -4.01
C ASP A 422 -3.57 -29.21 -4.39
N ASN A 423 -2.51 -28.42 -4.32
CA ASN A 423 -2.56 -26.97 -4.50
C ASN A 423 -2.88 -26.53 -5.95
N LEU A 424 -2.83 -27.45 -6.93
CA LEU A 424 -3.06 -27.12 -8.35
C LEU A 424 -4.55 -26.98 -8.68
N LYS A 425 -5.42 -27.54 -7.85
CA LYS A 425 -6.88 -27.45 -7.98
C LYS A 425 -7.47 -26.21 -7.32
N GLU A 426 -6.69 -25.50 -6.52
CA GLU A 426 -7.07 -24.22 -5.94
C GLU A 426 -7.05 -23.12 -7.03
N GLY A 427 -8.09 -22.30 -7.11
CA GLY A 427 -8.19 -21.22 -8.08
C GLY A 427 -7.05 -20.19 -7.92
N VAL A 428 -6.61 -19.60 -9.03
CA VAL A 428 -5.67 -18.48 -9.03
C VAL A 428 -6.06 -17.47 -10.10
N VAL A 429 -5.86 -16.19 -9.81
CA VAL A 429 -6.01 -15.13 -10.81
C VAL A 429 -4.62 -14.75 -11.31
N LYS A 430 -4.39 -14.89 -12.62
CA LYS A 430 -3.14 -14.43 -13.24
C LYS A 430 -3.30 -12.96 -13.64
N SER A 431 -2.37 -12.11 -13.20
CA SER A 431 -2.35 -10.69 -13.57
C SER A 431 -2.05 -10.53 -15.07
N SER A 432 -3.01 -10.05 -15.86
CA SER A 432 -2.85 -9.81 -17.30
C SER A 432 -2.08 -8.53 -17.63
N SER A 433 -2.00 -7.59 -16.69
CA SER A 433 -1.45 -6.26 -16.92
C SER A 433 0.08 -6.25 -16.98
N TYR A 434 0.64 -5.67 -18.05
CA TYR A 434 2.08 -5.48 -18.23
C TYR A 434 2.72 -4.63 -17.11
N LEU A 435 2.04 -3.55 -16.69
CA LEU A 435 2.50 -2.69 -15.60
C LEU A 435 2.51 -3.45 -14.27
N LYS A 436 1.46 -4.24 -14.00
CA LYS A 436 1.42 -5.13 -12.83
C LYS A 436 2.50 -6.21 -12.90
N ARG A 437 2.83 -6.73 -14.09
CA ARG A 437 3.93 -7.69 -14.29
C ARG A 437 5.29 -7.08 -13.95
N ILE A 438 5.53 -5.82 -14.32
CA ILE A 438 6.76 -5.09 -13.96
C ILE A 438 6.79 -4.76 -12.46
N MET A 439 5.67 -4.31 -11.88
CA MET A 439 5.56 -4.07 -10.44
C MET A 439 5.61 -5.35 -9.60
N SER A 440 5.40 -6.52 -10.21
CA SER A 440 5.50 -7.83 -9.53
C SER A 440 6.87 -8.50 -9.65
N ASP A 441 7.79 -7.98 -10.48
CA ASP A 441 9.21 -8.37 -10.48
C ASP A 441 10.00 -7.68 -9.35
N ARG A 442 9.45 -7.75 -8.14
CA ARG A 442 10.10 -7.26 -6.92
C ARG A 442 10.90 -8.38 -6.28
N LYS A 443 12.05 -8.04 -5.70
CA LYS A 443 12.77 -8.95 -4.80
C LYS A 443 11.85 -9.29 -3.61
N THR A 444 11.68 -10.58 -3.36
CA THR A 444 10.88 -11.14 -2.26
C THR A 444 11.74 -12.08 -1.43
N THR A 445 11.49 -12.14 -0.12
CA THR A 445 12.10 -13.10 0.80
C THR A 445 10.96 -13.89 1.42
N ARG A 446 11.03 -15.22 1.38
CA ARG A 446 9.93 -16.10 1.80
C ARG A 446 10.33 -16.95 2.99
N PRO A 447 9.39 -17.28 3.89
CA PRO A 447 9.60 -18.29 4.92
C PRO A 447 10.11 -19.59 4.29
N LYS A 448 11.09 -20.24 4.91
CA LYS A 448 11.58 -21.55 4.43
C LYS A 448 10.59 -22.65 4.79
N VAL A 449 9.97 -22.53 5.95
CA VAL A 449 8.91 -23.40 6.45
C VAL A 449 7.56 -22.84 6.02
N LYS A 450 6.66 -23.73 5.56
CA LYS A 450 5.30 -23.35 5.14
C LYS A 450 4.24 -23.64 6.19
N GLU A 451 4.59 -24.43 7.20
CA GLU A 451 3.71 -24.84 8.29
C GLU A 451 3.65 -23.79 9.38
N TRP A 452 2.50 -23.66 10.01
CA TRP A 452 2.27 -22.69 11.06
C TRP A 452 3.02 -23.03 12.34
N SER A 453 3.68 -22.04 12.93
CA SER A 453 3.86 -21.98 14.37
C SER A 453 2.57 -21.43 14.99
N ARG A 454 2.03 -22.15 15.97
CA ARG A 454 0.75 -21.84 16.61
C ARG A 454 1.00 -21.19 17.96
N VAL A 455 0.46 -20.00 18.21
CA VAL A 455 0.57 -19.33 19.51
C VAL A 455 -0.83 -19.08 20.05
N LEU A 456 -1.12 -19.60 21.23
CA LEU A 456 -2.40 -19.35 21.91
C LEU A 456 -2.35 -17.97 22.60
N LEU A 457 -3.40 -17.17 22.43
CA LEU A 457 -3.58 -15.87 23.11
C LEU A 457 -4.24 -15.98 24.48
N ASN A 458 -4.29 -17.19 25.05
CA ASN A 458 -4.86 -17.47 26.36
C ASN A 458 -3.81 -18.22 27.20
N PRO A 459 -3.27 -17.62 28.29
CA PRO A 459 -3.51 -16.25 28.73
C PRO A 459 -3.02 -15.19 27.72
N GLU A 460 -3.58 -13.97 27.78
CA GLU A 460 -3.21 -12.87 26.89
C GLU A 460 -1.76 -12.44 27.17
N PRO A 461 -0.84 -12.46 26.18
CA PRO A 461 0.50 -11.93 26.36
C PRO A 461 0.46 -10.40 26.54
N GLU A 462 1.45 -9.85 27.24
CA GLU A 462 1.45 -8.45 27.69
C GLU A 462 1.29 -7.43 26.55
N TRP A 463 1.93 -7.68 25.40
CA TRP A 463 1.83 -6.80 24.23
C TRP A 463 0.40 -6.65 23.68
N VAL A 464 -0.53 -7.57 24.00
CA VAL A 464 -1.96 -7.44 23.63
C VAL A 464 -2.61 -6.26 24.36
N GLN A 465 -2.10 -5.88 25.53
CA GLN A 465 -2.63 -4.75 26.30
C GLN A 465 -2.20 -3.39 25.75
N TYR A 466 -1.23 -3.35 24.84
CA TYR A 466 -0.77 -2.09 24.26
C TYR A 466 -1.83 -1.39 23.42
N LYS A 467 -2.20 -0.17 23.82
CA LYS A 467 -3.27 0.64 23.23
C LYS A 467 -2.79 1.59 22.12
N GLY A 468 -1.48 1.72 21.95
CA GLY A 468 -0.88 2.63 20.97
C GLY A 468 -0.91 2.10 19.53
N LEU A 469 -0.26 2.83 18.64
CA LEU A 469 -0.14 2.46 17.23
C LEU A 469 1.08 1.55 17.01
N TRP A 470 0.89 0.50 16.21
CA TRP A 470 1.92 -0.43 15.77
C TRP A 470 2.60 0.08 14.50
N GLY A 471 3.24 1.24 14.57
CA GLY A 471 3.87 1.90 13.44
C GLY A 471 3.72 3.42 13.51
N VAL A 472 4.51 4.16 12.72
CA VAL A 472 4.58 5.63 12.80
C VAL A 472 3.21 6.28 12.60
N LYS A 473 2.92 7.31 13.40
CA LYS A 473 1.73 8.13 13.29
C LYS A 473 1.90 9.18 12.19
N SER A 474 1.10 9.07 11.12
CA SER A 474 1.09 10.01 10.01
C SER A 474 -0.06 11.02 10.12
N PHE A 475 -0.01 12.10 9.34
CA PHE A 475 -1.14 13.03 9.19
C PHE A 475 -2.31 12.39 8.44
N LEU A 476 -2.01 11.49 7.49
CA LEU A 476 -3.00 10.70 6.80
C LEU A 476 -3.32 9.47 7.65
N LYS A 477 -4.59 9.30 8.01
CA LYS A 477 -5.04 8.23 8.91
C LYS A 477 -4.65 6.84 8.36
N GLU A 478 -4.93 6.60 7.09
CA GLU A 478 -4.67 5.30 6.42
C GLU A 478 -3.17 5.01 6.22
N GLU A 479 -2.30 5.99 6.47
CA GLU A 479 -0.83 5.88 6.41
C GLU A 479 -0.21 5.78 7.82
N SER A 480 -1.02 5.85 8.87
CA SER A 480 -0.52 5.63 10.23
C SER A 480 -0.59 4.14 10.57
N GLY A 481 0.40 3.67 11.34
CA GLY A 481 0.43 2.31 11.87
C GLY A 481 -0.91 1.89 12.48
N PRO A 482 -1.34 0.63 12.31
CA PRO A 482 -2.63 0.17 12.81
C PRO A 482 -2.59 0.03 14.32
N PRO A 483 -3.75 0.08 15.00
CA PRO A 483 -3.81 -0.33 16.39
C PRO A 483 -3.73 -1.86 16.48
N GLY A 484 -3.40 -2.37 17.66
CA GLY A 484 -3.29 -3.81 17.91
C GLY A 484 -4.60 -4.59 17.70
N PRO A 485 -4.59 -5.91 17.95
CA PRO A 485 -5.74 -6.77 17.69
C PRO A 485 -6.92 -6.52 18.64
N LYS A 486 -6.65 -6.08 19.88
CA LYS A 486 -7.65 -5.86 20.95
C LYS A 486 -8.26 -4.47 20.93
N TRP A 487 -7.44 -3.44 20.84
CA TRP A 487 -7.86 -2.04 21.02
C TRP A 487 -8.16 -1.33 19.70
N ASP A 488 -9.15 -0.45 19.71
CA ASP A 488 -9.51 0.37 18.55
C ASP A 488 -8.50 1.50 18.31
N ARG A 489 -8.63 2.22 17.19
CA ARG A 489 -7.71 3.34 16.93
C ARG A 489 -7.95 4.49 17.91
N PRO A 490 -6.90 5.04 18.55
CA PRO A 490 -7.01 6.28 19.32
C PRO A 490 -7.57 7.40 18.46
N LYS A 491 -8.63 8.07 18.93
CA LYS A 491 -9.25 9.19 18.21
C LYS A 491 -8.73 10.52 18.73
N LYS A 492 -8.67 11.50 17.83
CA LYS A 492 -8.29 12.87 18.20
C LYS A 492 -9.36 13.46 19.13
N ASN A 493 -8.95 13.90 20.32
CA ASN A 493 -9.78 14.52 21.36
C ASN A 493 -10.73 13.60 22.15
N GLU A 494 -10.63 12.28 22.01
CA GLU A 494 -11.27 11.33 22.93
C GLU A 494 -10.19 10.78 23.88
N SER A 495 -10.52 10.59 25.16
CA SER A 495 -9.61 9.97 26.13
C SER A 495 -9.96 8.51 26.30
N GLY A 496 -8.94 7.66 26.22
CA GLY A 496 -9.10 6.21 26.29
C GLY A 496 -9.47 5.58 24.94
N VAL A 497 -9.35 4.26 24.90
CA VAL A 497 -9.57 3.45 23.71
C VAL A 497 -10.54 2.34 24.04
N GLN A 498 -11.51 2.12 23.16
CA GLN A 498 -12.47 1.03 23.31
C GLN A 498 -11.89 -0.27 22.79
N GLU A 499 -12.35 -1.38 23.36
CA GLU A 499 -12.07 -2.69 22.79
C GLU A 499 -12.78 -2.84 21.46
N ARG A 500 -12.07 -3.37 20.45
CA ARG A 500 -12.65 -3.60 19.14
C ARG A 500 -13.82 -4.56 19.25
N LYS A 501 -14.90 -4.28 18.52
CA LYS A 501 -16.09 -5.14 18.47
C LYS A 501 -15.74 -6.59 18.12
N ARG A 502 -14.82 -6.80 17.17
CA ARG A 502 -14.32 -8.13 16.79
C ARG A 502 -13.59 -8.90 17.89
N TRP A 503 -13.03 -8.21 18.88
CA TRP A 503 -12.31 -8.83 19.99
C TRP A 503 -13.25 -9.11 21.17
N GLY A 504 -13.96 -8.08 21.64
CA GLY A 504 -14.80 -8.16 22.84
C GLY A 504 -16.19 -8.76 22.60
N ARG A 505 -16.77 -8.57 21.39
CA ARG A 505 -18.14 -8.99 21.04
C ARG A 505 -18.21 -9.64 19.65
N PRO A 506 -17.50 -10.77 19.42
CA PRO A 506 -17.36 -11.38 18.09
C PRO A 506 -18.69 -11.88 17.50
N LEU A 507 -19.67 -12.30 18.33
CA LEU A 507 -21.00 -12.69 17.85
C LEU A 507 -21.86 -11.51 17.41
N ASP A 508 -21.76 -10.36 18.08
CA ASP A 508 -22.47 -9.16 17.64
C ASP A 508 -21.88 -8.59 16.35
N TRP A 509 -20.59 -8.84 16.11
CA TRP A 509 -19.94 -8.49 14.85
C TRP A 509 -20.41 -9.41 13.72
N LEU A 510 -20.47 -10.72 13.96
CA LEU A 510 -21.06 -11.70 13.03
C LEU A 510 -22.45 -11.25 12.56
N ARG A 511 -23.35 -10.93 13.49
CA ARG A 511 -24.73 -10.50 13.18
C ARG A 511 -24.79 -9.24 12.32
N GLU A 512 -23.86 -8.30 12.52
CA GLU A 512 -23.79 -7.06 11.74
C GLU A 512 -23.36 -7.34 10.30
N LEU A 513 -22.36 -8.21 10.10
CA LEU A 513 -21.90 -8.59 8.76
C LEU A 513 -22.98 -9.34 7.98
N GLU A 514 -23.73 -10.22 8.64
CA GLU A 514 -24.88 -10.90 8.02
C GLU A 514 -25.96 -9.92 7.55
N GLN A 515 -26.23 -8.86 8.32
CA GLN A 515 -27.19 -7.83 7.93
C GLN A 515 -26.71 -7.00 6.73
N ASN A 516 -25.40 -6.72 6.66
CA ASN A 516 -24.81 -5.95 5.57
C ASN A 516 -24.75 -6.73 4.25
N ASN A 517 -24.57 -8.06 4.29
CA ASN A 517 -24.58 -8.91 3.08
C ASN A 517 -25.97 -9.06 2.43
N HIS A 518 -27.03 -8.54 3.06
CA HIS A 518 -28.41 -8.57 2.55
C HIS A 518 -28.88 -7.22 1.97
N GLN A 519 -27.99 -6.21 1.86
CA GLN A 519 -28.24 -4.93 1.20
C GLN A 519 -27.47 -4.84 -0.10
#